data_AF-A0A7C1WJK3-F1
#
_entry.id   AF-A0A7C1WJK3-F1
#
_cell.length_a   1.000
_cell.length_b   1.000
_cell.length_c   1.000
_cell.angle_alpha   90.00
_cell.angle_beta   90.00
_cell.angle_gamma   90.00
#
_symmetry.space_group_name_H-M   'P 1'
#
loop_
_entity.id
_entity.type
_entity.pdbx_description
1 polymer ?
#
loop_
_entity_poly.entity_id
_entity_poly.type
_entity_poly.pdbx_seq_one_letter_code
_entity_poly.pdbx_strand_id
1 'polypeptide(L)'
;MRRAGTPRPRRRAMCPRPRRTMAKHADTFTIGSLARAAGLPVSTLRYYERRGLLVAEARTESSYRVYGPASLERLRFIRAAQNFGFTLEDIEALVEMDESAGESCASVRGILARRREDVARRIAELERVRDMLAVSMDWCLDSKDGSSCRVLEELRARARGEEGTSVPGIDRGSLGAREVAAELAERLSPLLSDARLFLTAVRLLADGSPVEPSVLALEIDREEGELRTALASIPGVERDDAGRLVGLGLCLAATGQRVLIQGLALYTWGPFEALLLPALLGRRVQVRWEDRAGSFEFTARPDAIEDAGAGDARLVLALPSARDVAADPRGRFSRRCRFVLGDVEPEPGSVVLDLPSAHAVARHLAAILLARAGEAPSFLGG
;
A
#
# COMPACT_ATOMS: atom_id res chain seq x y z
N MET A 1 -44.73 -15.73 34.31
CA MET A 1 -44.70 -14.88 33.10
C MET A 1 -44.13 -13.50 33.45
N ARG A 2 -42.87 -13.24 33.14
CA ARG A 2 -42.24 -11.91 33.21
C ARG A 2 -41.73 -11.57 31.81
N ARG A 3 -42.24 -10.50 31.19
CA ARG A 3 -41.83 -10.05 29.86
C ARG A 3 -40.52 -9.27 29.97
N ALA A 4 -39.50 -9.70 29.22
CA ALA A 4 -38.24 -8.98 29.07
C ALA A 4 -38.45 -7.75 28.19
N GLY A 5 -38.08 -6.56 28.70
CA GLY A 5 -38.07 -5.31 27.94
C GLY A 5 -36.83 -5.21 27.06
N THR A 6 -37.01 -4.79 25.82
CA THR A 6 -35.94 -4.54 24.84
C THR A 6 -35.12 -3.29 25.18
N PRO A 7 -33.80 -3.25 24.94
CA PRO A 7 -32.98 -2.07 25.23
C PRO A 7 -33.15 -1.00 24.13
N ARG A 8 -33.33 0.26 24.54
CA ARG A 8 -33.36 1.44 23.65
C ARG A 8 -31.99 1.70 23.01
N PRO A 9 -31.92 2.17 21.74
CA PRO A 9 -30.65 2.50 21.10
C PRO A 9 -30.00 3.74 21.72
N ARG A 10 -28.68 3.69 21.88
CA ARG A 10 -27.85 4.79 22.41
C ARG A 10 -27.86 5.97 21.42
N ARG A 11 -28.30 7.14 21.88
CA ARG A 11 -28.22 8.41 21.13
C ARG A 11 -26.75 8.72 20.81
N ARG A 12 -26.43 8.91 19.53
CA ARG A 12 -25.11 9.39 19.09
C ARG A 12 -24.84 10.78 19.69
N ALA A 13 -23.64 10.96 20.24
CA ALA A 13 -23.19 12.23 20.77
C ALA A 13 -23.14 13.28 19.65
N MET A 14 -23.84 14.40 19.88
CA MET A 14 -23.92 15.54 18.99
C MET A 14 -22.70 16.43 19.24
N CYS A 15 -21.90 16.71 18.22
CA CYS A 15 -20.78 17.66 18.34
C CYS A 15 -21.29 19.03 18.80
N PRO A 16 -20.62 19.71 19.76
CA PRO A 16 -21.04 21.02 20.21
C PRO A 16 -20.76 22.08 19.12
N ARG A 17 -21.76 22.91 18.84
CA ARG A 17 -21.67 24.02 17.87
C ARG A 17 -21.13 25.29 18.54
N PRO A 18 -20.23 26.06 17.91
CA PRO A 18 -19.90 27.40 18.39
C PRO A 18 -21.07 28.38 18.13
N ARG A 19 -21.36 29.24 19.11
CA ARG A 19 -22.40 30.29 19.03
C ARG A 19 -21.86 31.48 18.21
N ARG A 20 -22.58 31.91 17.16
CA ARG A 20 -22.33 33.18 16.45
C ARG A 20 -22.84 34.35 17.30
N THR A 21 -21.94 35.13 17.88
CA THR A 21 -22.24 36.46 18.45
C THR A 21 -22.18 37.53 17.36
N MET A 22 -23.23 38.34 17.27
CA MET A 22 -23.28 39.52 16.39
C MET A 22 -22.43 40.66 16.99
N ALA A 23 -21.50 41.21 16.21
CA ALA A 23 -20.80 42.46 16.48
C ALA A 23 -21.01 43.45 15.32
N LYS A 24 -21.36 44.70 15.65
CA LYS A 24 -21.68 45.82 14.73
C LYS A 24 -20.40 46.51 14.22
N HIS A 25 -20.30 46.63 12.89
CA HIS A 25 -19.65 47.67 12.05
C HIS A 25 -18.29 48.26 12.48
N ALA A 26 -17.19 47.75 11.88
CA ALA A 26 -15.95 48.53 11.67
C ALA A 26 -14.99 48.02 10.58
N ASP A 27 -15.14 46.81 10.02
CA ASP A 27 -14.17 46.31 9.03
C ASP A 27 -14.84 45.94 7.70
N THR A 28 -15.29 46.97 6.98
CA THR A 28 -15.60 46.85 5.56
C THR A 28 -14.32 47.00 4.75
N PHE A 29 -14.00 45.98 3.97
CA PHE A 29 -12.83 45.93 3.12
C PHE A 29 -13.19 46.30 1.68
N THR A 30 -12.32 47.07 1.03
CA THR A 30 -12.21 47.05 -0.44
C THR A 30 -11.51 45.75 -0.88
N ILE A 31 -11.61 45.35 -2.14
CA ILE A 31 -10.93 44.13 -2.63
C ILE A 31 -9.41 44.17 -2.37
N GLY A 32 -8.80 45.35 -2.44
CA GLY A 32 -7.36 45.54 -2.18
C GLY A 32 -7.00 45.42 -0.70
N SER A 33 -7.82 45.96 0.21
CA SER A 33 -7.59 45.79 1.64
C SER A 33 -7.90 44.36 2.09
N LEU A 34 -8.91 43.71 1.51
CA LEU A 34 -9.25 42.30 1.78
C LEU A 34 -8.13 41.37 1.33
N ALA A 35 -7.59 41.59 0.12
CA ALA A 35 -6.45 40.86 -0.41
C ALA A 35 -5.24 40.92 0.54
N ARG A 36 -4.91 42.12 1.03
CA ARG A 36 -3.84 42.31 2.02
C ARG A 36 -4.14 41.60 3.34
N ALA A 37 -5.35 41.74 3.87
CA ALA A 37 -5.75 41.10 5.13
C ALA A 37 -5.74 39.56 5.04
N ALA A 38 -6.07 38.99 3.88
CA ALA A 38 -6.05 37.56 3.61
C ALA A 38 -4.65 37.03 3.20
N GLY A 39 -3.71 37.93 2.89
CA GLY A 39 -2.39 37.57 2.35
C GLY A 39 -2.48 36.90 0.98
N LEU A 40 -3.40 37.36 0.12
CA LEU A 40 -3.65 36.81 -1.21
C LEU A 40 -3.55 37.90 -2.29
N PRO A 41 -3.15 37.57 -3.53
CA PRO A 41 -3.24 38.50 -4.64
C PRO A 41 -4.68 38.94 -4.93
N VAL A 42 -4.86 40.20 -5.35
CA VAL A 42 -6.18 40.71 -5.79
C VAL A 42 -6.75 39.90 -6.96
N SER A 43 -5.88 39.40 -7.85
CA SER A 43 -6.28 38.51 -8.95
C SER A 43 -6.94 37.22 -8.46
N THR A 44 -6.45 36.64 -7.35
CA THR A 44 -7.04 35.46 -6.70
C THR A 44 -8.43 35.76 -6.14
N LEU A 45 -8.60 36.90 -5.47
CA LEU A 45 -9.92 37.30 -4.97
C LEU A 45 -10.92 37.49 -6.11
N ARG A 46 -10.51 38.18 -7.19
CA ARG A 46 -11.36 38.32 -8.39
C ARG A 46 -11.70 36.98 -9.02
N TYR A 47 -10.79 36.02 -8.97
CA TYR A 47 -11.03 34.67 -9.45
C TYR A 47 -12.05 33.94 -8.56
N TYR A 48 -11.93 34.03 -7.24
CA TYR A 48 -12.93 33.49 -6.31
C TYR A 48 -14.30 34.14 -6.47
N GLU A 49 -14.37 35.45 -6.74
CA GLU A 49 -15.66 36.09 -7.06
C GLU A 49 -16.31 35.51 -8.31
N ARG A 50 -15.54 35.29 -9.38
CA ARG A 50 -16.08 34.71 -10.63
C ARG A 50 -16.59 33.29 -10.43
N ARG A 51 -16.03 32.57 -9.46
CA ARG A 51 -16.41 31.20 -9.11
C ARG A 51 -17.46 31.13 -8.00
N GLY A 52 -17.99 32.26 -7.53
CA GLY A 52 -18.99 32.31 -6.46
C GLY A 52 -18.44 32.04 -5.04
N LEU A 53 -17.15 31.72 -4.91
CA LEU A 53 -16.47 31.48 -3.64
C LEU A 53 -16.30 32.75 -2.78
N LEU A 54 -16.48 33.93 -3.36
CA LEU A 54 -16.45 35.20 -2.67
C LEU A 54 -17.59 36.08 -3.19
N VAL A 55 -18.45 36.58 -2.30
CA VAL A 55 -19.59 37.42 -2.66
C VAL A 55 -19.42 38.78 -1.99
N ALA A 56 -19.51 39.85 -2.78
CA ALA A 56 -19.51 41.22 -2.25
C ALA A 56 -20.84 41.51 -1.55
N GLU A 57 -20.79 42.11 -0.36
CA GLU A 57 -21.98 42.38 0.45
C GLU A 57 -22.77 43.58 -0.08
N ALA A 58 -22.07 44.58 -0.64
CA ALA A 58 -22.69 45.77 -1.20
C ALA A 58 -21.79 46.44 -2.24
N ARG A 59 -22.34 47.46 -2.91
CA ARG A 59 -21.56 48.47 -3.63
C ARG A 59 -21.67 49.80 -2.89
N THR A 60 -20.59 50.56 -2.81
CA THR A 60 -20.60 51.94 -2.32
C THR A 60 -21.39 52.84 -3.27
N GLU A 61 -21.79 54.03 -2.82
CA GLU A 61 -22.39 55.08 -3.66
C GLU A 61 -21.49 55.48 -4.83
N SER A 62 -20.18 55.30 -4.68
CA SER A 62 -19.15 55.47 -5.71
C SER A 62 -18.89 54.22 -6.58
N SER A 63 -19.76 53.20 -6.51
CA SER A 63 -19.75 51.95 -7.30
C SER A 63 -18.60 50.96 -7.00
N TYR A 64 -17.91 51.08 -5.86
CA TYR A 64 -16.90 50.12 -5.43
C TYR A 64 -17.53 48.93 -4.68
N ARG A 65 -17.06 47.71 -4.93
CA ARG A 65 -17.47 46.52 -4.17
C ARG A 65 -16.90 46.55 -2.75
N VAL A 66 -17.73 46.18 -1.78
CA VAL A 66 -17.38 46.14 -0.35
C VAL A 66 -17.59 44.73 0.20
N TYR A 67 -16.67 44.30 1.07
CA TYR A 67 -16.69 42.99 1.71
C TYR A 67 -16.64 43.17 3.22
N GLY A 68 -17.41 42.41 3.98
CA GLY A 68 -17.37 42.44 5.43
C GLY A 68 -16.42 41.40 6.03
N PRO A 69 -16.38 41.28 7.36
CA PRO A 69 -15.51 40.33 8.07
C PRO A 69 -15.79 38.86 7.71
N ALA A 70 -17.03 38.50 7.34
CA ALA A 70 -17.38 37.16 6.89
C ALA A 70 -16.61 36.74 5.63
N SER A 71 -16.31 37.71 4.75
CA SER A 71 -15.48 37.45 3.56
C SER A 71 -14.04 37.07 3.93
N LEU A 72 -13.49 37.69 4.98
CA LEU A 72 -12.14 37.35 5.46
C LEU A 72 -12.11 35.95 6.09
N GLU A 73 -13.13 35.60 6.88
CA GLU A 73 -13.27 34.24 7.44
C GLU A 73 -13.39 33.18 6.32
N ARG A 74 -14.18 33.46 5.29
CA ARG A 74 -14.32 32.58 4.12
C ARG A 74 -12.99 32.40 3.38
N LEU A 75 -12.22 33.47 3.18
CA LEU A 75 -10.88 33.36 2.56
C LEU A 75 -9.91 32.52 3.41
N ARG A 76 -9.98 32.62 4.75
CA ARG A 76 -9.20 31.76 5.66
C ARG A 76 -9.62 30.30 5.55
N PHE A 77 -10.93 30.03 5.46
CA PHE A 77 -11.46 28.68 5.25
C PHE A 77 -10.97 28.07 3.93
N ILE A 78 -11.10 28.81 2.82
CA ILE A 78 -10.64 28.37 1.50
C ILE A 78 -9.15 28.01 1.55
N ARG A 79 -8.33 28.86 2.18
CA ARG A 79 -6.88 28.61 2.32
C ARG A 79 -6.58 27.36 3.15
N ALA A 80 -7.29 27.16 4.26
CA ALA A 80 -7.13 25.96 5.08
C ALA A 80 -7.51 24.68 4.31
N ALA A 81 -8.60 24.72 3.55
CA ALA A 81 -9.04 23.60 2.73
C ALA A 81 -8.06 23.29 1.58
N GLN A 82 -7.51 24.31 0.93
CA GLN A 82 -6.44 24.14 -0.07
C GLN A 82 -5.19 23.50 0.53
N ASN A 83 -4.77 23.94 1.72
CA ASN A 83 -3.64 23.35 2.43
C ASN A 83 -3.90 21.89 2.85
N PHE A 84 -5.16 21.55 3.13
CA PHE A 84 -5.58 20.17 3.37
C PHE A 84 -5.57 19.30 2.10
N GLY A 85 -5.44 19.93 0.94
CA GLY A 85 -5.31 19.26 -0.34
C GLY A 85 -6.59 19.22 -1.16
N PHE A 86 -7.66 19.90 -0.77
CA PHE A 86 -8.90 19.98 -1.55
C PHE A 86 -8.72 20.80 -2.83
N THR A 87 -9.41 20.40 -3.89
CA THR A 87 -9.51 21.19 -5.11
C THR A 87 -10.47 22.36 -4.92
N LEU A 88 -10.46 23.33 -5.83
CA LEU A 88 -11.42 24.44 -5.76
C LEU A 88 -12.87 24.00 -5.94
N GLU A 89 -13.11 22.95 -6.73
CA GLU A 89 -14.44 22.34 -6.90
C GLU A 89 -14.90 21.66 -5.61
N ASP A 90 -14.00 20.96 -4.90
CA ASP A 90 -14.30 20.41 -3.58
C ASP A 90 -14.64 21.52 -2.59
N ILE A 91 -13.92 22.65 -2.65
CA ILE A 91 -14.11 23.78 -1.75
C ILE A 91 -15.44 24.48 -2.03
N GLU A 92 -15.85 24.62 -3.30
CA GLU A 92 -17.18 25.12 -3.68
C GLU A 92 -18.26 24.28 -3.05
N ALA A 93 -18.19 22.96 -3.23
CA ALA A 93 -19.12 22.04 -2.59
C ALA A 93 -19.12 22.22 -1.07
N LEU A 94 -17.94 22.22 -0.41
CA LEU A 94 -17.86 22.41 1.04
C LEU A 94 -18.44 23.75 1.53
N VAL A 95 -18.29 24.82 0.74
CA VAL A 95 -18.84 26.15 1.05
C VAL A 95 -20.36 26.17 0.93
N GLU A 96 -20.92 25.58 -0.13
CA GLU A 96 -22.38 25.44 -0.29
C GLU A 96 -23.00 24.63 0.85
N MET A 97 -22.30 23.58 1.29
CA MET A 97 -22.74 22.72 2.40
C MET A 97 -22.74 23.43 3.76
N ASP A 98 -21.86 24.42 3.96
CA ASP A 98 -21.83 25.22 5.19
C ASP A 98 -23.00 26.23 5.24
N GLU A 99 -23.44 26.74 4.08
CA GLU A 99 -24.52 27.73 3.99
C GLU A 99 -25.93 27.14 4.09
N SER A 100 -26.14 25.89 3.68
CA SER A 100 -27.46 25.23 3.60
C SER A 100 -28.05 24.76 4.94
N ALA A 101 -27.46 25.16 6.09
CA ALA A 101 -27.98 24.99 7.45
C ALA A 101 -28.42 23.57 7.88
N GLY A 102 -27.96 22.53 7.18
CA GLY A 102 -28.46 21.17 7.41
C GLY A 102 -27.71 20.10 6.64
N GLU A 103 -26.39 20.08 6.70
CA GLU A 103 -25.64 19.05 5.98
C GLU A 103 -25.04 17.96 6.86
N SER A 104 -25.24 16.74 6.37
CA SER A 104 -24.87 15.51 7.05
C SER A 104 -23.37 15.29 6.90
N CYS A 105 -22.71 14.78 7.95
CA CYS A 105 -21.33 14.30 7.84
C CYS A 105 -21.13 13.26 6.71
N ALA A 106 -22.18 12.76 6.04
CA ALA A 106 -22.07 11.87 4.89
C ALA A 106 -21.58 12.56 3.62
N SER A 107 -22.04 13.79 3.32
CA SER A 107 -21.62 14.52 2.11
C SER A 107 -20.13 14.85 2.16
N VAL A 108 -19.67 15.39 3.29
CA VAL A 108 -18.25 15.68 3.55
C VAL A 108 -17.39 14.40 3.49
N ARG A 109 -17.90 13.26 4.00
CA ARG A 109 -17.21 11.96 3.86
C ARG A 109 -17.05 11.54 2.40
N GLY A 110 -18.03 11.82 1.54
CA GLY A 110 -17.95 11.52 0.10
C GLY A 110 -16.84 12.31 -0.60
N ILE A 111 -16.75 13.61 -0.32
CA ILE A 111 -15.69 14.49 -0.84
C ILE A 111 -14.31 13.99 -0.36
N LEU A 112 -14.18 13.70 0.94
CA LEU A 112 -12.95 13.15 1.51
C LEU A 112 -12.54 11.81 0.88
N ALA A 113 -13.50 10.91 0.64
CA ALA A 113 -13.22 9.61 0.02
C ALA A 113 -12.71 9.76 -1.42
N ARG A 114 -13.41 10.55 -2.25
CA ARG A 114 -12.98 10.85 -3.62
C ARG A 114 -11.61 11.49 -3.66
N ARG A 115 -11.38 12.47 -2.79
CA ARG A 115 -10.09 13.16 -2.75
C ARG A 115 -8.95 12.25 -2.32
N ARG A 116 -9.20 11.36 -1.36
CA ARG A 116 -8.24 10.32 -0.96
C ARG A 116 -7.89 9.39 -2.12
N GLU A 117 -8.87 8.98 -2.92
CA GLU A 117 -8.66 8.13 -4.10
C GLU A 117 -7.85 8.85 -5.19
N ASP A 118 -8.15 10.13 -5.46
CA ASP A 118 -7.40 10.93 -6.43
C ASP A 118 -5.95 11.14 -5.99
N VAL A 119 -5.72 11.43 -4.69
CA VAL A 119 -4.38 11.53 -4.12
C VAL A 119 -3.64 10.20 -4.23
N ALA A 120 -4.29 9.08 -3.91
CA ALA A 120 -3.68 7.76 -4.06
C ALA A 120 -3.31 7.44 -5.51
N ARG A 121 -4.18 7.80 -6.47
CA ARG A 121 -3.89 7.66 -7.91
C ARG A 121 -2.69 8.50 -8.32
N ARG A 122 -2.60 9.74 -7.84
CA ARG A 122 -1.48 10.63 -8.15
C ARG A 122 -0.18 10.16 -7.51
N ILE A 123 -0.23 9.60 -6.30
CA ILE A 123 0.93 8.95 -5.67
C ILE A 123 1.41 7.80 -6.55
N ALA A 124 0.52 6.91 -6.98
CA ALA A 124 0.89 5.79 -7.83
C ALA A 124 1.51 6.24 -9.17
N GLU A 125 1.00 7.31 -9.76
CA GLU A 125 1.57 7.90 -10.98
C GLU A 125 2.97 8.51 -10.72
N LEU A 126 3.13 9.24 -9.61
CA LEU A 126 4.41 9.84 -9.23
C LEU A 126 5.46 8.78 -8.86
N GLU A 127 5.04 7.68 -8.22
CA GLU A 127 5.90 6.52 -7.95
C GLU A 127 6.40 5.90 -9.26
N ARG A 128 5.53 5.71 -10.26
CA ARG A 128 5.97 5.23 -11.60
C ARG A 128 6.98 6.18 -12.24
N VAL A 129 6.76 7.49 -12.16
CA VAL A 129 7.70 8.48 -12.69
C VAL A 129 9.04 8.41 -11.95
N ARG A 130 9.01 8.30 -10.62
CA ARG A 130 10.22 8.12 -9.79
C ARG A 130 10.99 6.88 -10.23
N ASP A 131 10.32 5.75 -10.40
CA ASP A 131 10.95 4.48 -10.75
C ASP A 131 11.58 4.54 -12.16
N MET A 132 10.88 5.17 -13.11
CA MET A 132 11.41 5.42 -14.46
C MET A 132 12.66 6.31 -14.43
N LEU A 133 12.67 7.34 -13.57
CA LEU A 133 13.84 8.21 -13.39
C LEU A 133 15.02 7.44 -12.78
N ALA A 134 14.77 6.55 -11.81
CA ALA A 134 15.80 5.71 -11.21
C ALA A 134 16.46 4.78 -12.25
N VAL A 135 15.66 4.06 -13.04
CA VAL A 135 16.17 3.21 -14.13
C VAL A 135 16.95 4.02 -15.16
N SER A 136 16.46 5.23 -15.50
CA SER A 136 17.16 6.12 -16.42
C SER A 136 18.51 6.58 -15.89
N MET A 137 18.66 6.72 -14.56
CA MET A 137 19.94 7.04 -13.93
C MET A 137 20.93 5.86 -14.02
N ASP A 138 20.47 4.62 -13.87
CA ASP A 138 21.32 3.44 -14.00
C ASP A 138 21.90 3.34 -15.43
N TRP A 139 21.10 3.62 -16.46
CA TRP A 139 21.59 3.67 -17.84
C TRP A 139 22.68 4.72 -18.05
N CYS A 140 22.60 5.85 -17.36
CA CYS A 140 23.63 6.88 -17.42
C CYS A 140 24.95 6.41 -16.77
N LEU A 141 24.89 5.59 -15.72
CA LEU A 141 26.07 5.09 -15.00
C LEU A 141 26.76 3.93 -15.73
N ASP A 142 26.00 3.09 -16.45
CA ASP A 142 26.52 1.95 -17.21
C ASP A 142 27.20 2.34 -18.54
N SER A 143 26.94 3.55 -19.03
CA SER A 143 27.51 4.05 -20.28
C SER A 143 28.97 4.50 -20.08
N LYS A 144 29.94 3.62 -20.37
CA LYS A 144 31.39 3.89 -20.14
C LYS A 144 32.05 4.76 -21.22
N ASP A 145 31.39 4.93 -22.37
CA ASP A 145 32.04 5.34 -23.61
C ASP A 145 31.62 6.76 -24.06
N GLY A 146 30.59 7.34 -23.45
CA GLY A 146 30.06 8.68 -23.78
C GLY A 146 29.47 8.83 -25.19
N SER A 147 29.47 7.79 -26.01
CA SER A 147 29.12 7.84 -27.45
C SER A 147 27.62 7.77 -27.73
N SER A 148 26.81 7.29 -26.79
CA SER A 148 25.34 7.31 -26.90
C SER A 148 24.67 7.48 -25.54
N CYS A 149 23.75 8.43 -25.44
CA CYS A 149 22.92 8.59 -24.25
C CYS A 149 21.62 7.83 -24.45
N ARG A 150 21.55 6.63 -23.85
CA ARG A 150 20.40 5.72 -23.95
C ARG A 150 19.06 6.37 -23.55
N VAL A 151 19.07 7.26 -22.56
CA VAL A 151 17.87 8.04 -22.16
C VAL A 151 17.37 8.92 -23.29
N LEU A 152 18.27 9.60 -24.01
CA LEU A 152 17.89 10.47 -25.13
C LEU A 152 17.42 9.66 -26.34
N GLU A 153 18.01 8.49 -26.60
CA GLU A 153 17.57 7.59 -27.68
C GLU A 153 16.14 7.13 -27.43
N GLU A 154 15.84 6.75 -26.20
CA GLU A 154 14.53 6.26 -25.78
C GLU A 154 13.44 7.36 -25.81
N LEU A 155 13.77 8.57 -25.33
CA LEU A 155 12.86 9.71 -25.45
C LEU A 155 12.59 10.08 -26.91
N ARG A 156 13.59 9.96 -27.79
CA ARG A 156 13.44 10.22 -29.22
C ARG A 156 12.61 9.14 -29.92
N ALA A 157 12.78 7.87 -29.55
CA ALA A 157 11.95 6.78 -30.04
C ALA A 157 10.48 7.00 -29.69
N ARG A 158 10.18 7.32 -28.41
CA ARG A 158 8.83 7.66 -27.94
C ARG A 158 8.22 8.86 -28.67
N ALA A 159 9.01 9.89 -28.96
CA ALA A 159 8.54 11.07 -29.67
C ALA A 159 8.20 10.80 -31.15
N ARG A 160 8.84 9.81 -31.78
CA ARG A 160 8.60 9.43 -33.18
C ARG A 160 7.38 8.52 -33.38
N GLY A 161 6.76 8.03 -32.31
CA GLY A 161 5.65 7.08 -32.41
C GLY A 161 6.07 5.74 -33.03
N GLU A 162 7.37 5.53 -33.23
CA GLU A 162 7.95 4.20 -33.41
C GLU A 162 7.62 3.44 -32.13
N GLU A 163 7.11 2.20 -32.23
CA GLU A 163 7.24 1.21 -31.17
C GLU A 163 8.75 0.89 -31.00
N GLY A 164 9.55 1.91 -30.69
CA GLY A 164 10.82 1.73 -30.04
C GLY A 164 10.53 1.06 -28.72
N THR A 165 11.32 0.04 -28.44
CA THR A 165 11.26 -0.86 -27.30
C THR A 165 10.69 -0.12 -26.10
N SER A 166 9.41 -0.38 -25.83
CA SER A 166 8.64 0.29 -24.80
C SER A 166 9.46 0.44 -23.51
N VAL A 167 9.86 1.67 -23.12
CA VAL A 167 10.05 1.90 -21.68
C VAL A 167 8.70 1.60 -21.02
N PRO A 168 8.64 0.67 -20.06
CA PRO A 168 7.38 0.13 -19.60
C PRO A 168 6.52 1.19 -18.92
N GLY A 169 5.40 1.53 -19.55
CA GLY A 169 4.15 1.36 -18.81
C GLY A 169 4.04 -0.14 -18.59
N ILE A 170 4.19 -0.58 -17.34
CA ILE A 170 4.28 -1.99 -16.96
C ILE A 170 3.11 -2.78 -17.56
N ASP A 171 3.35 -3.42 -18.70
CA ASP A 171 2.60 -4.60 -19.11
C ASP A 171 2.99 -5.69 -18.12
N ARG A 172 2.08 -5.95 -17.17
CA ARG A 172 2.32 -6.89 -16.07
C ARG A 172 2.51 -8.33 -16.57
N GLY A 173 2.31 -8.59 -17.86
CA GLY A 173 2.57 -9.87 -18.53
C GLY A 173 4.03 -10.15 -18.92
N SER A 174 4.94 -9.18 -18.85
CA SER A 174 6.35 -9.37 -19.33
C SER A 174 7.45 -9.06 -18.30
N LEU A 175 7.11 -8.66 -17.08
CA LEU A 175 8.10 -8.59 -15.98
C LEU A 175 8.69 -9.98 -15.76
N GLY A 176 9.99 -10.11 -15.97
CA GLY A 176 10.70 -11.34 -15.68
C GLY A 176 10.56 -11.65 -14.19
N ALA A 177 10.38 -12.93 -13.84
CA ALA A 177 10.21 -13.33 -12.45
C ALA A 177 11.32 -12.81 -11.51
N ARG A 178 12.54 -12.59 -12.04
CA ARG A 178 13.68 -11.98 -11.34
C ARG A 178 13.45 -10.52 -10.95
N GLU A 179 12.84 -9.73 -11.83
CA GLU A 179 12.62 -8.29 -11.62
C GLU A 179 11.55 -8.08 -10.54
N VAL A 180 10.44 -8.83 -10.62
CA VAL A 180 9.41 -8.81 -9.58
C VAL A 180 9.99 -9.25 -8.23
N ALA A 181 10.85 -10.27 -8.23
CA ALA A 181 11.50 -10.74 -7.01
C ALA A 181 12.46 -9.69 -6.40
N ALA A 182 13.24 -9.00 -7.23
CA ALA A 182 14.12 -7.92 -6.79
C ALA A 182 13.32 -6.76 -6.17
N GLU A 183 12.24 -6.35 -6.84
CA GLU A 183 11.32 -5.31 -6.37
C GLU A 183 10.67 -5.69 -5.03
N LEU A 184 10.22 -6.94 -4.89
CA LEU A 184 9.71 -7.47 -3.63
C LEU A 184 10.78 -7.51 -2.56
N ALA A 185 12.02 -7.90 -2.87
CA ALA A 185 13.11 -7.96 -1.90
C ALA A 185 13.47 -6.58 -1.33
N GLU A 186 13.33 -5.52 -2.12
CA GLU A 186 13.47 -4.14 -1.65
C GLU A 186 12.28 -3.74 -0.77
N ARG A 187 11.06 -3.92 -1.26
CA ARG A 187 9.83 -3.53 -0.54
C ARG A 187 9.62 -4.29 0.77
N LEU A 188 10.04 -5.56 0.82
CA LEU A 188 9.96 -6.42 2.00
C LEU A 188 11.19 -6.31 2.90
N SER A 189 12.19 -5.48 2.55
CA SER A 189 13.40 -5.28 3.36
C SER A 189 13.13 -4.98 4.84
N PRO A 190 12.11 -4.19 5.24
CA PRO A 190 11.80 -3.98 6.66
C PRO A 190 11.47 -5.26 7.43
N LEU A 191 10.91 -6.27 6.76
CA LEU A 191 10.57 -7.58 7.34
C LEU A 191 11.73 -8.58 7.21
N LEU A 192 12.53 -8.46 6.14
CA LEU A 192 13.54 -9.44 5.73
C LEU A 192 14.98 -8.93 5.88
N SER A 193 15.17 -7.89 6.71
CA SER A 193 16.48 -7.29 6.98
C SER A 193 17.42 -8.27 7.66
N ASP A 194 16.88 -9.12 8.53
CA ASP A 194 17.59 -10.23 9.16
C ASP A 194 17.22 -11.57 8.49
N ALA A 195 17.82 -11.81 7.33
CA ALA A 195 17.52 -12.98 6.51
C ALA A 195 17.86 -14.30 7.24
N ARG A 196 18.93 -14.34 8.04
CA ARG A 196 19.33 -15.52 8.80
C ARG A 196 18.31 -15.85 9.89
N LEU A 197 17.87 -14.85 10.66
CA LEU A 197 16.78 -15.01 11.63
C LEU A 197 15.51 -15.55 10.97
N PHE A 198 15.07 -14.92 9.88
CA PHE A 198 13.86 -15.32 9.16
C PHE A 198 13.95 -16.77 8.66
N LEU A 199 15.05 -17.12 7.99
CA LEU A 199 15.26 -18.45 7.43
C LEU A 199 15.29 -19.53 8.50
N THR A 200 16.05 -19.32 9.58
CA THR A 200 16.13 -20.28 10.69
C THR A 200 14.78 -20.44 11.39
N ALA A 201 14.05 -19.34 11.62
CA ALA A 201 12.71 -19.38 12.19
C ALA A 201 11.74 -20.21 11.34
N VAL A 202 11.73 -20.00 10.02
CA VAL A 202 10.88 -20.77 9.08
C VAL A 202 11.25 -22.26 9.08
N ARG A 203 12.55 -22.59 9.14
CA ARG A 203 13.01 -23.99 9.20
C ARG A 203 12.57 -24.70 10.48
N LEU A 204 12.75 -24.07 11.63
CA LEU A 204 12.34 -24.63 12.92
C LEU A 204 10.81 -24.75 13.03
N LEU A 205 10.06 -23.76 12.56
CA LEU A 205 8.60 -23.83 12.52
C LEU A 205 8.07 -24.93 11.60
N ALA A 206 8.82 -25.29 10.54
CA ALA A 206 8.44 -26.36 9.62
C ALA A 206 8.49 -27.77 10.25
N ASP A 207 9.07 -27.92 11.44
CA ASP A 207 9.02 -29.15 12.23
C ASP A 207 7.70 -29.28 13.02
N GLY A 208 6.85 -28.24 13.00
CA GLY A 208 5.48 -28.27 13.49
C GLY A 208 5.30 -28.07 15.00
N SER A 209 6.36 -27.65 15.70
CA SER A 209 6.32 -27.35 17.13
C SER A 209 6.61 -25.87 17.41
N PRO A 210 6.05 -25.28 18.49
CA PRO A 210 6.43 -23.93 18.92
C PRO A 210 7.94 -23.84 19.15
N VAL A 211 8.55 -22.77 18.68
CA VAL A 211 10.02 -22.58 18.72
C VAL A 211 10.40 -21.73 19.93
N GLU A 212 11.22 -22.30 20.80
CA GLU A 212 11.81 -21.56 21.93
C GLU A 212 12.78 -20.47 21.42
N PRO A 213 12.68 -19.22 21.91
CA PRO A 213 13.62 -18.18 21.52
C PRO A 213 15.08 -18.55 21.81
N SER A 214 15.36 -19.26 22.90
CA SER A 214 16.71 -19.74 23.22
C SER A 214 17.28 -20.68 22.14
N VAL A 215 16.46 -21.57 21.59
CA VAL A 215 16.84 -22.48 20.50
C VAL A 215 17.12 -21.69 19.23
N LEU A 216 16.24 -20.77 18.85
CA LEU A 216 16.45 -19.93 17.68
C LEU A 216 17.71 -19.05 17.82
N ALA A 217 17.99 -18.55 19.03
CA ALA A 217 19.17 -17.72 19.32
C ALA A 217 20.46 -18.53 19.15
N LEU A 218 20.47 -19.77 19.67
CA LEU A 218 21.58 -20.69 19.53
C LEU A 218 21.89 -21.01 18.06
N GLU A 219 20.86 -21.32 17.26
CA GLU A 219 21.02 -21.67 15.84
C GLU A 219 21.58 -20.52 14.98
N ILE A 220 21.31 -19.26 15.34
CA ILE A 220 21.84 -18.09 14.64
C ILE A 220 23.06 -17.46 15.31
N ASP A 221 23.60 -18.10 16.35
CA ASP A 221 24.75 -17.63 17.14
C ASP A 221 24.55 -16.20 17.69
N ARG A 222 23.44 -16.00 18.42
CA ARG A 222 23.09 -14.73 19.06
C ARG A 222 22.69 -14.89 20.52
N GLU A 223 22.81 -13.81 21.28
CA GLU A 223 22.25 -13.75 22.63
C GLU A 223 20.71 -13.77 22.57
N GLU A 224 20.08 -14.53 23.48
CA GLU A 224 18.62 -14.64 23.53
C GLU A 224 17.93 -13.28 23.78
N GLY A 225 18.54 -12.40 24.61
CA GLY A 225 18.00 -11.06 24.87
C GLY A 225 17.93 -10.18 23.63
N GLU A 226 18.99 -10.21 22.81
CA GLU A 226 19.06 -9.50 21.53
C GLU A 226 18.05 -10.08 20.54
N LEU A 227 17.97 -11.41 20.44
CA LEU A 227 16.98 -12.08 19.60
C LEU A 227 15.54 -11.69 19.98
N ARG A 228 15.21 -11.71 21.28
CA ARG A 228 13.87 -11.35 21.76
C ARG A 228 13.50 -9.93 21.36
N THR A 229 14.45 -9.00 21.46
CA THR A 229 14.30 -7.61 21.01
C THR A 229 14.08 -7.53 19.51
N ALA A 230 14.91 -8.24 18.73
CA ALA A 230 14.76 -8.31 17.28
C ALA A 230 13.39 -8.85 16.88
N LEU A 231 12.97 -10.00 17.40
CA LEU A 231 11.64 -10.58 17.13
C LEU A 231 10.48 -9.68 17.60
N ALA A 232 10.64 -8.90 18.67
CA ALA A 232 9.62 -7.96 19.14
C ALA A 232 9.49 -6.75 18.21
N SER A 233 10.55 -6.40 17.49
CA SER A 233 10.55 -5.32 16.50
C SER A 233 9.91 -5.72 15.16
N ILE A 234 9.79 -7.02 14.89
CA ILE A 234 9.22 -7.52 13.63
C ILE A 234 7.68 -7.50 13.72
N PRO A 235 6.99 -6.66 12.95
CA PRO A 235 5.53 -6.61 12.98
C PRO A 235 4.93 -7.93 12.48
N GLY A 236 3.88 -8.40 13.17
CA GLY A 236 3.16 -9.61 12.77
C GLY A 236 3.72 -10.93 13.30
N VAL A 237 4.88 -10.95 13.97
CA VAL A 237 5.39 -12.14 14.67
C VAL A 237 4.33 -12.70 15.62
N GLU A 238 4.03 -13.99 15.51
CA GLU A 238 3.05 -14.68 16.34
C GLU A 238 3.74 -15.48 17.44
N ARG A 239 3.24 -15.33 18.67
CA ARG A 239 3.73 -16.02 19.86
C ARG A 239 2.58 -16.65 20.62
N ASP A 240 2.86 -17.76 21.27
CA ASP A 240 1.92 -18.32 22.24
C ASP A 240 2.04 -17.64 23.61
N ASP A 241 1.22 -18.06 24.57
CA ASP A 241 1.18 -17.50 25.92
C ASP A 241 2.50 -17.70 26.70
N ALA A 242 3.33 -18.67 26.29
CA ALA A 242 4.66 -18.90 26.85
C ALA A 242 5.74 -18.04 26.17
N GLY A 243 5.38 -17.23 25.18
CA GLY A 243 6.29 -16.35 24.44
C GLY A 243 7.12 -17.08 23.38
N ARG A 244 6.79 -18.34 23.07
CA ARG A 244 7.44 -19.15 22.04
C ARG A 244 6.95 -18.70 20.68
N LEU A 245 7.83 -18.74 19.69
CA LEU A 245 7.48 -18.38 18.33
C LEU A 245 6.56 -19.45 17.72
N VAL A 246 5.39 -19.04 17.24
CA VAL A 246 4.42 -19.92 16.57
C VAL A 246 4.05 -19.45 15.17
N GLY A 247 4.56 -18.29 14.75
CA GLY A 247 4.41 -17.84 13.37
C GLY A 247 5.29 -16.66 12.96
N LEU A 248 5.89 -16.78 11.77
CA LEU A 248 6.59 -15.74 11.04
C LEU A 248 6.55 -16.12 9.55
N GLY A 249 5.53 -15.64 8.83
CA GLY A 249 5.23 -16.08 7.46
C GLY A 249 4.66 -17.52 7.38
N LEU A 250 5.37 -18.51 7.94
CA LEU A 250 4.89 -19.86 8.27
C LEU A 250 4.37 -19.86 9.71
N CYS A 251 3.29 -20.59 9.98
CA CYS A 251 2.54 -20.56 11.23
C CYS A 251 2.01 -21.96 11.60
N LEU A 252 1.90 -22.21 12.90
CA LEU A 252 1.26 -23.41 13.45
C LEU A 252 -0.27 -23.27 13.55
N ALA A 253 -0.76 -22.03 13.71
CA ALA A 253 -2.17 -21.75 13.89
C ALA A 253 -2.93 -21.69 12.55
N ALA A 254 -4.14 -22.27 12.52
CA ALA A 254 -5.02 -22.38 11.35
C ALA A 254 -5.65 -21.05 10.92
N THR A 255 -4.82 -20.08 10.53
CA THR A 255 -5.22 -18.68 10.32
C THR A 255 -4.85 -18.13 8.95
N GLY A 256 -4.46 -19.00 8.01
CA GLY A 256 -4.06 -18.61 6.67
C GLY A 256 -4.02 -19.78 5.68
N GLN A 257 -3.18 -19.67 4.65
CA GLN A 257 -3.11 -20.65 3.56
C GLN A 257 -2.56 -21.98 4.07
N ARG A 258 -3.32 -23.07 3.90
CA ARG A 258 -2.91 -24.39 4.36
C ARG A 258 -1.82 -24.98 3.46
N VAL A 259 -0.82 -25.58 4.08
CA VAL A 259 0.26 -26.32 3.41
C VAL A 259 0.50 -27.65 4.12
N LEU A 260 1.04 -28.65 3.40
CA LEU A 260 1.60 -29.85 4.01
C LEU A 260 3.10 -29.93 3.73
N ILE A 261 3.88 -30.08 4.80
CA ILE A 261 5.33 -30.22 4.75
C ILE A 261 5.67 -31.56 5.39
N GLN A 262 6.19 -32.51 4.61
CA GLN A 262 6.46 -33.88 5.08
C GLN A 262 5.25 -34.57 5.75
N GLY A 263 4.03 -34.25 5.30
CA GLY A 263 2.77 -34.77 5.86
C GLY A 263 2.25 -34.01 7.08
N LEU A 264 3.00 -33.06 7.64
CA LEU A 264 2.54 -32.17 8.70
C LEU A 264 1.72 -31.03 8.12
N ALA A 265 0.50 -30.84 8.62
CA ALA A 265 -0.36 -29.74 8.22
C ALA A 265 0.02 -28.45 8.96
N LEU A 266 0.44 -27.44 8.20
CA LEU A 266 0.83 -26.11 8.68
C LEU A 266 0.12 -25.02 7.87
N TYR A 267 0.37 -23.76 8.21
CA TYR A 267 -0.31 -22.62 7.58
C TYR A 267 0.68 -21.51 7.26
N THR A 268 0.42 -20.72 6.24
CA THR A 268 1.18 -19.48 5.96
C THR A 268 0.30 -18.26 6.08
N TRP A 269 0.89 -17.08 6.28
CA TRP A 269 0.16 -15.80 6.32
C TRP A 269 -0.65 -15.53 5.04
N GLY A 270 -0.17 -16.02 3.91
CA GLY A 270 -0.81 -15.89 2.61
C GLY A 270 -0.27 -16.90 1.58
N PRO A 271 -0.84 -16.89 0.37
CA PRO A 271 -0.49 -17.82 -0.69
C PRO A 271 0.91 -17.61 -1.28
N PHE A 272 1.42 -16.37 -1.25
CA PHE A 272 2.75 -16.09 -1.75
C PHE A 272 3.84 -16.74 -0.87
N GLU A 273 3.68 -16.67 0.45
CA GLU A 273 4.58 -17.33 1.39
C GLU A 273 4.60 -18.85 1.20
N ALA A 274 3.46 -19.47 0.88
CA ALA A 274 3.40 -20.90 0.57
C ALA A 274 4.28 -21.28 -0.63
N LEU A 275 4.39 -20.40 -1.63
CA LEU A 275 5.25 -20.60 -2.81
C LEU A 275 6.75 -20.38 -2.52
N LEU A 276 7.10 -19.65 -1.44
CA LEU A 276 8.49 -19.45 -1.00
C LEU A 276 9.06 -20.69 -0.29
N LEU A 277 8.22 -21.39 0.47
CA LEU A 277 8.64 -22.48 1.35
C LEU A 277 9.46 -23.59 0.67
N PRO A 278 9.10 -24.10 -0.53
CA PRO A 278 9.87 -25.18 -1.15
C PRO A 278 11.35 -24.83 -1.33
N ALA A 279 11.62 -23.62 -1.81
CA ALA A 279 12.97 -23.13 -2.04
C ALA A 279 13.72 -22.85 -0.72
N LEU A 280 13.06 -22.24 0.27
CA LEU A 280 13.68 -21.96 1.58
C LEU A 280 14.00 -23.23 2.38
N LEU A 281 13.17 -24.26 2.24
CA LEU A 281 13.30 -25.53 2.97
C LEU A 281 14.04 -26.61 2.17
N GLY A 282 14.28 -26.40 0.87
CA GLY A 282 14.92 -27.39 -0.01
C GLY A 282 14.12 -28.69 -0.18
N ARG A 283 12.78 -28.65 -0.01
CA ARG A 283 11.91 -29.84 -0.07
C ARG A 283 10.56 -29.52 -0.68
N ARG A 284 9.79 -30.56 -1.02
CA ARG A 284 8.43 -30.42 -1.58
C ARG A 284 7.43 -29.93 -0.53
N VAL A 285 6.47 -29.11 -0.95
CA VAL A 285 5.36 -28.60 -0.14
C VAL A 285 4.06 -28.78 -0.92
N GLN A 286 3.06 -29.40 -0.32
CA GLN A 286 1.71 -29.44 -0.89
C GLN A 286 0.95 -28.20 -0.46
N VAL A 287 0.27 -27.54 -1.40
CA VAL A 287 -0.53 -26.36 -1.15
C VAL A 287 -1.96 -26.69 -1.52
N ARG A 288 -2.87 -26.51 -0.56
CA ARG A 288 -4.30 -26.74 -0.76
C ARG A 288 -5.07 -25.45 -0.53
N TRP A 289 -5.72 -24.95 -1.57
CA TRP A 289 -6.53 -23.75 -1.50
C TRP A 289 -8.01 -24.09 -1.69
N GLU A 290 -8.87 -23.40 -0.93
CA GLU A 290 -10.32 -23.58 -0.96
C GLU A 290 -10.99 -22.26 -0.56
N ASP A 291 -11.96 -21.83 -1.35
CA ASP A 291 -12.81 -20.69 -1.08
C ASP A 291 -14.26 -20.95 -1.56
N ARG A 292 -15.08 -19.89 -1.66
CA ARG A 292 -16.47 -20.02 -2.15
C ARG A 292 -16.56 -20.29 -3.66
N ALA A 293 -15.55 -19.91 -4.43
CA ALA A 293 -15.50 -20.07 -5.87
C ALA A 293 -14.97 -21.44 -6.29
N GLY A 294 -14.17 -22.11 -5.45
CA GLY A 294 -13.74 -23.48 -5.69
C GLY A 294 -12.61 -23.93 -4.78
N SER A 295 -11.94 -25.01 -5.18
CA SER A 295 -10.74 -25.50 -4.51
C SER A 295 -9.79 -26.11 -5.52
N PHE A 296 -8.50 -26.06 -5.23
CA PHE A 296 -7.47 -26.77 -5.99
C PHE A 296 -6.31 -27.13 -5.07
N GLU A 297 -5.50 -28.09 -5.51
CA GLU A 297 -4.32 -28.55 -4.81
C GLU A 297 -3.17 -28.71 -5.79
N PHE A 298 -1.96 -28.38 -5.37
CA PHE A 298 -0.76 -28.61 -6.17
C PHE A 298 0.43 -28.92 -5.26
N THR A 299 1.45 -29.55 -5.82
CA THR A 299 2.72 -29.79 -5.12
C THR A 299 3.78 -28.86 -5.68
N ALA A 300 4.46 -28.09 -4.84
CA ALA A 300 5.58 -27.27 -5.23
C ALA A 300 6.89 -27.90 -4.77
N ARG A 301 7.83 -28.08 -5.71
CA ARG A 301 9.23 -28.42 -5.45
C ARG A 301 10.07 -27.14 -5.33
N PRO A 302 11.34 -27.23 -4.89
CA PRO A 302 12.23 -26.06 -4.87
C PRO A 302 12.41 -25.36 -6.22
N ASP A 303 12.25 -26.09 -7.32
CA ASP A 303 12.58 -25.66 -8.69
C ASP A 303 11.37 -25.58 -9.64
N ALA A 304 10.25 -26.22 -9.32
CA ALA A 304 9.09 -26.35 -10.21
C ALA A 304 7.77 -26.63 -9.47
N ILE A 305 6.65 -26.40 -10.15
CA ILE A 305 5.32 -26.83 -9.73
C ILE A 305 4.99 -28.19 -10.38
N GLU A 306 4.54 -29.15 -9.58
CA GLU A 306 3.92 -30.40 -10.00
C GLU A 306 2.40 -30.20 -9.94
N ASP A 307 1.76 -30.08 -11.11
CA ASP A 307 0.34 -29.73 -11.21
C ASP A 307 -0.57 -30.97 -11.13
N ALA A 308 -1.49 -30.95 -10.17
CA ALA A 308 -2.62 -31.88 -10.08
C ALA A 308 -3.92 -31.10 -9.86
N GLY A 309 -4.43 -30.44 -10.91
CA GLY A 309 -5.76 -29.83 -10.92
C GLY A 309 -5.80 -28.33 -10.67
N ALA A 310 -4.67 -27.63 -10.85
CA ALA A 310 -4.54 -26.18 -10.68
C ALA A 310 -4.34 -25.45 -12.03
N GLY A 311 -4.74 -26.05 -13.16
CA GLY A 311 -4.44 -25.51 -14.50
C GLY A 311 -4.91 -24.07 -14.77
N ASP A 312 -6.08 -23.69 -14.23
CA ASP A 312 -6.61 -22.32 -14.35
C ASP A 312 -6.30 -21.45 -13.12
N ALA A 313 -5.49 -21.94 -12.18
CA ALA A 313 -5.17 -21.23 -10.95
C ALA A 313 -4.14 -20.13 -11.21
N ARG A 314 -4.39 -18.96 -10.61
CA ARG A 314 -3.50 -17.81 -10.67
C ARG A 314 -3.26 -17.22 -9.29
N LEU A 315 -2.12 -16.57 -9.13
CA LEU A 315 -1.81 -15.74 -7.97
C LEU A 315 -2.02 -14.26 -8.34
N VAL A 316 -2.92 -13.60 -7.61
CA VAL A 316 -2.90 -12.14 -7.48
C VAL A 316 -1.83 -11.82 -6.43
N LEU A 317 -0.69 -11.29 -6.86
CA LEU A 317 0.44 -10.92 -6.02
C LEU A 317 0.42 -9.42 -5.73
N ALA A 318 0.28 -9.02 -4.48
CA ALA A 318 0.37 -7.62 -4.10
C ALA A 318 1.82 -7.10 -4.20
N LEU A 319 1.99 -5.84 -4.59
CA LEU A 319 3.26 -5.11 -4.56
C LEU A 319 3.14 -4.01 -3.49
N PRO A 320 3.49 -4.29 -2.22
CA PRO A 320 3.24 -3.38 -1.12
C PRO A 320 4.23 -2.20 -1.16
N SER A 321 3.90 -1.08 -0.52
CA SER A 321 4.95 -0.09 -0.21
C SER A 321 5.78 -0.56 0.98
N ALA A 322 7.04 -0.12 1.10
CA ALA A 322 7.86 -0.41 2.28
C ALA A 322 7.19 0.05 3.58
N ARG A 323 6.41 1.14 3.52
CA ARG A 323 5.60 1.64 4.65
C ARG A 323 4.49 0.67 5.05
N ASP A 324 3.82 0.05 4.08
CA ASP A 324 2.77 -0.93 4.37
C ASP A 324 3.33 -2.16 5.08
N VAL A 325 4.48 -2.64 4.61
CA VAL A 325 5.20 -3.77 5.21
C VAL A 325 5.67 -3.44 6.63
N ALA A 326 6.26 -2.25 6.84
CA ALA A 326 6.71 -1.83 8.16
C ALA A 326 5.56 -1.65 9.17
N ALA A 327 4.34 -1.35 8.71
CA ALA A 327 3.19 -1.14 9.57
C ALA A 327 2.48 -2.45 9.94
N ASP A 328 2.20 -3.31 8.95
CA ASP A 328 1.48 -4.57 9.13
C ASP A 328 1.68 -5.46 7.89
N PRO A 329 2.75 -6.27 7.85
CA PRO A 329 3.09 -7.07 6.68
C PRO A 329 2.00 -8.12 6.39
N ARG A 330 1.43 -8.72 7.43
CA ARG A 330 0.37 -9.72 7.28
C ARG A 330 -0.90 -9.11 6.69
N GLY A 331 -1.40 -8.02 7.27
CA GLY A 331 -2.65 -7.39 6.84
C GLY A 331 -2.54 -6.57 5.56
N ARG A 332 -1.38 -5.95 5.30
CA ARG A 332 -1.20 -5.01 4.16
C ARG A 332 -0.42 -5.58 3.00
N PHE A 333 0.22 -6.75 3.15
CA PHE A 333 0.83 -7.50 2.06
C PHE A 333 0.23 -8.90 1.93
N SER A 334 0.50 -9.82 2.87
CA SER A 334 0.18 -11.26 2.70
C SER A 334 -1.31 -11.50 2.45
N ARG A 335 -2.21 -10.78 3.15
CA ARG A 335 -3.67 -10.88 2.95
C ARG A 335 -4.18 -10.27 1.64
N ARG A 336 -3.39 -9.44 0.97
CA ARG A 336 -3.70 -8.90 -0.36
C ARG A 336 -3.25 -9.84 -1.47
N CYS A 337 -2.36 -10.79 -1.17
CA CYS A 337 -2.06 -11.90 -2.06
C CYS A 337 -3.20 -12.93 -1.98
N ARG A 338 -3.70 -13.39 -3.12
CA ARG A 338 -4.79 -14.38 -3.18
C ARG A 338 -4.67 -15.28 -4.38
N PHE A 339 -4.95 -16.57 -4.19
CA PHE A 339 -5.22 -17.45 -5.31
C PHE A 339 -6.61 -17.18 -5.87
N VAL A 340 -6.75 -17.33 -7.19
CA VAL A 340 -8.00 -17.20 -7.94
C VAL A 340 -8.05 -18.27 -9.02
N LEU A 341 -9.26 -18.64 -9.44
CA LEU A 341 -9.48 -19.50 -10.61
C LEU A 341 -9.92 -18.64 -11.79
N GLY A 342 -9.31 -18.85 -12.96
CA GLY A 342 -9.63 -18.15 -14.19
C GLY A 342 -9.04 -16.74 -14.28
N ASP A 343 -9.50 -16.00 -15.29
CA ASP A 343 -9.04 -14.63 -15.60
C ASP A 343 -9.54 -13.62 -14.58
N VAL A 344 -8.61 -12.82 -14.05
CA VAL A 344 -8.90 -11.73 -13.13
C VAL A 344 -8.06 -10.53 -13.55
N GLU A 345 -8.72 -9.38 -13.64
CA GLU A 345 -8.06 -8.10 -13.89
C GLU A 345 -7.20 -7.71 -12.68
N PRO A 346 -5.95 -7.26 -12.90
CA PRO A 346 -5.06 -6.92 -11.81
C PRO A 346 -5.48 -5.61 -11.14
N GLU A 347 -5.63 -5.64 -9.83
CA GLU A 347 -5.93 -4.45 -9.02
C GLU A 347 -4.76 -3.44 -9.01
N PRO A 348 -5.01 -2.17 -8.65
CA PRO A 348 -3.94 -1.20 -8.41
C PRO A 348 -2.95 -1.72 -7.36
N GLY A 349 -1.66 -1.75 -7.73
CA GLY A 349 -0.60 -2.26 -6.86
C GLY A 349 -0.57 -3.79 -6.70
N SER A 350 -1.12 -4.58 -7.63
CA SER A 350 -0.89 -6.04 -7.69
C SER A 350 -0.49 -6.50 -9.10
N VAL A 351 -0.01 -7.73 -9.25
CA VAL A 351 0.19 -8.39 -10.54
C VAL A 351 -0.53 -9.74 -10.52
N VAL A 352 -1.00 -10.20 -11.67
CA VAL A 352 -1.66 -11.51 -11.79
C VAL A 352 -0.72 -12.43 -12.56
N LEU A 353 -0.40 -13.57 -11.95
CA LEU A 353 0.58 -14.52 -12.47
C LEU A 353 -0.06 -15.91 -12.51
N ASP A 354 0.23 -16.70 -13.54
CA ASP A 354 0.01 -18.15 -13.45
C ASP A 354 0.87 -18.78 -12.34
N LEU A 355 0.53 -19.99 -11.91
CA LEU A 355 1.26 -20.64 -10.82
C LEU A 355 2.76 -20.84 -11.12
N PRO A 356 3.19 -21.30 -12.32
CA PRO A 356 4.61 -21.42 -12.64
C PRO A 356 5.37 -20.09 -12.52
N SER A 357 4.82 -18.99 -13.03
CA SER A 357 5.43 -17.67 -12.97
C SER A 357 5.46 -17.13 -11.54
N ALA A 358 4.37 -17.30 -10.78
CA ALA A 358 4.32 -16.95 -9.37
C ALA A 358 5.38 -17.71 -8.55
N HIS A 359 5.54 -19.01 -8.82
CA HIS A 359 6.56 -19.82 -8.19
C HIS A 359 7.98 -19.40 -8.60
N ALA A 360 8.19 -19.01 -9.86
CA ALA A 360 9.48 -18.47 -10.31
C ALA A 360 9.85 -17.17 -9.57
N VAL A 361 8.87 -16.27 -9.32
CA VAL A 361 9.08 -15.06 -8.51
C VAL A 361 9.49 -15.44 -7.09
N ALA A 362 8.74 -16.36 -6.47
CA ALA A 362 9.04 -16.84 -5.13
C ALA A 362 10.45 -17.47 -5.04
N ARG A 363 10.83 -18.29 -6.03
CA ARG A 363 12.15 -18.93 -6.10
C ARG A 363 13.28 -17.90 -6.18
N HIS A 364 13.11 -16.85 -6.98
CA HIS A 364 14.11 -15.77 -7.06
C HIS A 364 14.20 -14.97 -5.77
N LEU A 365 13.08 -14.68 -5.11
CA LEU A 365 13.09 -14.01 -3.80
C LEU A 365 13.77 -14.90 -2.74
N ALA A 366 13.47 -16.20 -2.72
CA ALA A 366 14.11 -17.16 -1.84
C ALA A 366 15.63 -17.22 -2.06
N ALA A 367 16.10 -17.17 -3.31
CA ALA A 367 17.53 -17.10 -3.62
C ALA A 367 18.20 -15.83 -3.05
N ILE A 368 17.53 -14.67 -3.14
CA ILE A 368 18.02 -13.43 -2.53
C ILE A 368 18.13 -13.58 -1.01
N LEU A 369 17.12 -14.19 -0.37
CA LEU A 369 17.12 -14.42 1.08
C LEU A 369 18.23 -15.38 1.53
N LEU A 370 18.41 -16.49 0.81
CA LEU A 370 19.48 -17.44 1.09
C LEU A 370 20.86 -16.77 0.94
N ALA A 371 21.07 -16.01 -0.13
CA ALA A 371 22.32 -15.29 -0.34
C ALA A 371 22.58 -14.26 0.78
N ARG A 372 21.55 -13.50 1.21
CA ARG A 372 21.64 -12.57 2.36
C ARG A 372 21.92 -13.28 3.69
N ALA A 373 21.52 -14.55 3.83
CA ALA A 373 21.82 -15.39 4.98
C ALA A 373 23.20 -16.09 4.88
N GLY A 374 23.95 -15.91 3.79
CA GLY A 374 25.25 -16.56 3.56
C GLY A 374 25.15 -17.99 3.02
N GLU A 375 24.00 -18.39 2.49
CA GLU A 375 23.75 -19.73 1.95
C GLU A 375 23.64 -19.71 0.41
N ALA A 376 24.14 -20.77 -0.24
CA ALA A 376 24.03 -20.92 -1.69
C ALA A 376 22.69 -21.59 -2.08
N PRO A 377 21.91 -21.02 -3.03
CA PRO A 377 20.66 -21.63 -3.47
C PRO A 377 20.91 -22.88 -4.34
N SER A 378 20.59 -24.06 -3.81
CA SER A 378 20.80 -25.35 -4.48
C SER A 378 19.89 -25.60 -5.70
N PHE A 379 18.83 -24.82 -5.86
CA PHE A 379 17.78 -24.98 -6.88
C PHE A 379 17.93 -24.04 -8.09
N LEU A 380 19.00 -23.24 -8.14
CA LEU A 380 19.33 -22.40 -9.30
C LEU A 380 20.29 -23.11 -10.29
N GLY A 381 20.61 -24.39 -10.06
CA GLY A 381 21.38 -25.22 -10.99
C GLY A 381 20.46 -25.95 -11.98
N GLY A 382 20.47 -25.50 -13.23
CA GLY A 382 19.74 -26.08 -14.37
C GLY A 382 19.90 -25.20 -15.60
#